data_AF-A0A852YQ47-F1
#
_entry.id   AF-A0A852YQ47-F1
#
_cell.length_a   1.000
_cell.length_b   1.000
_cell.length_c   1.000
_cell.angle_alpha   90.00
_cell.angle_beta   90.00
_cell.angle_gamma   90.00
#
_symmetry.space_group_name_H-M   'P 1'
#
loop_
_entity.id
_entity.type
_entity.pdbx_description
1 polymer ?
#
loop_
_entity_poly.entity_id
_entity_poly.type
_entity_poly.pdbx_seq_one_letter_code
_entity_poly.pdbx_strand_id
1 'polypeptide(L)'
;MKKEQLAGYLLEEVLGYLLESSGYRLVSEADDPASLVSRSNGLCVRGRGAEHQAEALGDLDIAVPFSLPIRLFVEAKCVARPTPIGVVRNAHGVVHDVNEFTHSSIATSRTLRQVQYRYSVFSTGGFTKDAQSFAVAHQISLIDLSSSVWSGLAKSLLDAASAALRLNLGEEGNVATVRRALRESLRSTDSVEYEDDQDLAPGAEAMQSISRYSVGRWARDCAENVLRGKTGKNDLLLGFVDAPFVLALKPEDIDRFDEHAKLFGDDFAVSIRFGRRSPTGGDWVIRPIDDPDAFALSFPIPEAIEQIVLAEDPERQRRAAQRAKRSLLSTITVYRNGRAVRLRYDRTPAEPSPVGDSMLREHLEGRPLDDFAAAGHPLMPHVWPREAIDSLLDRLHRDHHVLERVIRRAAELGGTVSRDDVYSIAEFSPDRTLRGFTRPTDRIRDEMVGEFSLPATALYPLDVHYRNGSRVLSYRVPPEFVERLHGRGADTA
;
A
#
# COMPACT_ATOMS: atom_id res chain seq x y z
N MET A 1 -3.74 30.37 -16.86
CA MET A 1 -3.55 29.44 -15.71
C MET A 1 -2.26 28.65 -15.87
N LYS A 2 -1.56 28.28 -14.79
CA LYS A 2 -0.36 27.41 -14.84
C LYS A 2 -0.75 25.93 -14.96
N LYS A 3 0.15 25.10 -15.51
CA LYS A 3 -0.05 23.65 -15.69
C LYS A 3 -0.41 22.95 -14.38
N GLU A 4 0.30 23.28 -13.30
CA GLU A 4 0.14 22.66 -11.99
C GLU A 4 -1.21 23.00 -11.37
N GLN A 5 -1.69 24.23 -11.58
CA GLN A 5 -3.01 24.66 -11.10
C GLN A 5 -4.13 23.90 -11.81
N LEU A 6 -4.02 23.72 -13.13
CA LEU A 6 -4.98 22.92 -13.87
C LEU A 6 -4.95 21.46 -13.43
N ALA A 7 -3.76 20.87 -13.29
CA ALA A 7 -3.61 19.49 -12.79
C ALA A 7 -4.22 19.32 -11.39
N GLY A 8 -4.14 20.34 -10.54
CA GLY A 8 -4.88 20.42 -9.27
C GLY A 8 -6.38 20.24 -9.47
N TYR A 9 -7.02 21.06 -10.30
CA TYR A 9 -8.45 20.93 -10.59
C TYR A 9 -8.84 19.58 -11.19
N LEU A 10 -7.97 18.98 -12.04
CA LEU A 10 -8.22 17.64 -12.57
C LEU A 10 -8.17 16.58 -11.47
N LEU A 11 -7.21 16.70 -10.54
CA LEU A 11 -7.11 15.81 -9.38
C LEU A 11 -8.37 15.89 -8.51
N GLU A 12 -8.94 17.08 -8.30
CA GLU A 12 -10.19 17.25 -7.54
C GLU A 12 -11.33 16.40 -8.14
N GLU A 13 -11.55 16.47 -9.46
CA GLU A 13 -12.62 15.72 -10.13
C GLU A 13 -12.37 14.20 -10.08
N VAL A 14 -11.12 13.78 -10.24
CA VAL A 14 -10.73 12.37 -10.17
C VAL A 14 -10.90 11.82 -8.76
N LEU A 15 -10.50 12.58 -7.73
CA LEU A 15 -10.72 12.17 -6.33
C LEU A 15 -12.21 12.10 -6.00
N GLY A 16 -13.02 13.02 -6.51
CA GLY A 16 -14.48 12.94 -6.39
C GLY A 16 -15.01 11.60 -6.90
N TYR A 17 -14.62 11.20 -8.11
CA TYR A 17 -15.00 9.91 -8.70
C TYR A 17 -14.48 8.71 -7.89
N LEU A 18 -13.21 8.73 -7.47
CA LEU A 18 -12.60 7.63 -6.71
C LEU A 18 -13.21 7.46 -5.30
N LEU A 19 -13.71 8.55 -4.71
CA LEU A 19 -14.44 8.50 -3.44
C LEU A 19 -15.82 7.86 -3.62
N GLU A 20 -16.51 8.18 -4.71
CA GLU A 20 -17.79 7.55 -5.06
C GLU A 20 -17.66 6.03 -5.19
N SER A 21 -16.58 5.57 -5.85
CA SER A 21 -16.29 4.13 -5.98
C SER A 21 -15.83 3.47 -4.66
N SER A 22 -15.50 4.27 -3.65
CA SER A 22 -15.06 3.84 -2.31
C SER A 22 -16.14 3.99 -1.21
N GLY A 23 -17.42 4.09 -1.60
CA GLY A 23 -18.55 4.09 -0.67
C GLY A 23 -18.94 5.46 -0.10
N TYR A 24 -18.46 6.55 -0.70
CA TYR A 24 -18.91 7.90 -0.38
C TYR A 24 -19.93 8.40 -1.38
N ARG A 25 -20.93 9.15 -0.91
CA ARG A 25 -21.82 9.91 -1.77
C ARG A 25 -21.39 11.37 -1.75
N LEU A 26 -21.00 11.92 -2.90
CA LEU A 26 -20.65 13.34 -2.97
C LEU A 26 -21.87 14.21 -2.63
N VAL A 27 -21.62 15.31 -1.92
CA VAL A 27 -22.67 16.21 -1.46
C VAL A 27 -22.60 17.56 -2.14
N SER A 28 -23.77 18.18 -2.26
CA SER A 28 -23.99 19.52 -2.79
C SER A 28 -24.63 20.41 -1.73
N GLU A 29 -24.71 21.71 -2.00
CA GLU A 29 -25.43 22.64 -1.10
C GLU A 29 -26.89 22.22 -0.85
N ALA A 30 -27.55 21.61 -1.82
CA ALA A 30 -28.94 21.16 -1.68
C ALA A 30 -29.11 20.04 -0.64
N ASP A 31 -28.06 19.24 -0.39
CA ASP A 31 -28.10 18.15 0.59
C ASP A 31 -28.05 18.64 2.04
N ASP A 32 -27.44 19.81 2.29
CA ASP A 32 -27.28 20.39 3.61
C ASP A 32 -27.11 21.92 3.53
N PRO A 33 -28.19 22.65 3.18
CA PRO A 33 -28.13 24.09 2.94
C PRO A 33 -27.81 24.90 4.20
N ALA A 34 -27.95 24.28 5.38
CA ALA A 34 -27.63 24.91 6.66
C ALA A 34 -26.11 24.99 6.86
N SER A 35 -25.38 23.92 6.53
CA SER A 35 -23.93 23.85 6.77
C SER A 35 -23.10 24.08 5.51
N LEU A 36 -23.69 23.96 4.31
CA LEU A 36 -23.01 24.08 3.03
C LEU A 36 -23.44 25.36 2.28
N VAL A 37 -22.52 25.92 1.51
CA VAL A 37 -22.75 27.09 0.66
C VAL A 37 -21.92 27.03 -0.61
N SER A 38 -22.54 27.24 -1.77
CA SER A 38 -21.81 27.34 -3.04
C SER A 38 -21.26 28.75 -3.21
N ARG A 39 -19.97 28.85 -3.49
CA ARG A 39 -19.25 30.09 -3.83
C ARG A 39 -18.71 30.00 -5.25
N SER A 40 -18.23 31.11 -5.79
CA SER A 40 -17.67 31.18 -7.15
C SER A 40 -16.47 30.24 -7.37
N ASN A 41 -15.77 29.90 -6.29
CA ASN A 41 -14.60 29.02 -6.28
C ASN A 41 -14.90 27.56 -5.88
N GLY A 42 -16.13 27.21 -5.51
CA GLY A 42 -16.49 25.83 -5.15
C GLY A 42 -17.46 25.76 -3.97
N LEU A 43 -17.59 24.54 -3.41
CA LEU A 43 -18.46 24.28 -2.27
C LEU A 43 -17.70 24.58 -0.98
N CYS A 44 -18.31 25.39 -0.10
CA CYS A 44 -17.76 25.73 1.20
C CYS A 44 -18.61 25.11 2.33
N VAL A 45 -17.94 24.82 3.44
CA VAL A 45 -18.54 24.40 4.70
C VAL A 45 -18.50 25.57 5.67
N ARG A 46 -19.63 25.88 6.31
CA ARG A 46 -19.69 26.88 7.38
C ARG A 46 -19.08 26.29 8.65
N GLY A 47 -18.02 26.92 9.12
CA GLY A 47 -17.46 26.71 10.46
C GLY A 47 -17.99 27.73 11.46
N ARG A 48 -17.62 27.56 12.72
CA ARG A 48 -17.97 28.50 13.80
C ARG A 48 -17.27 29.85 13.63
N GLY A 49 -16.05 29.87 13.09
CA GLY A 49 -15.25 31.06 12.90
C GLY A 49 -15.17 31.54 11.44
N ALA A 50 -15.20 30.64 10.46
CA ALA A 50 -15.11 31.00 9.05
C ALA A 50 -15.79 30.00 8.11
N GLU A 51 -16.01 30.40 6.85
CA GLU A 51 -16.36 29.47 5.77
C GLU A 51 -15.08 28.85 5.19
N HIS A 52 -15.09 27.53 4.98
CA HIS A 52 -13.93 26.77 4.50
C HIS A 52 -14.26 26.09 3.18
N GLN A 53 -13.49 26.38 2.13
CA GLN A 53 -13.64 25.74 0.82
C GLN A 53 -13.17 24.29 0.90
N ALA A 54 -13.97 23.36 0.40
CA ALA A 54 -13.60 21.97 0.22
C ALA A 54 -13.32 21.68 -1.25
N GLU A 55 -12.29 20.87 -1.51
CA GLU A 55 -12.00 20.40 -2.87
C GLU A 55 -12.93 19.25 -3.27
N ALA A 56 -13.28 18.39 -2.31
CA ALA A 56 -14.42 17.49 -2.39
C ALA A 56 -15.06 17.26 -1.01
N LEU A 57 -16.36 16.96 -0.99
CA LEU A 57 -17.10 16.54 0.19
C LEU A 57 -17.88 15.28 -0.12
N GLY A 58 -17.78 14.27 0.75
CA GLY A 58 -18.53 13.03 0.61
C GLY A 58 -19.11 12.56 1.93
N ASP A 59 -20.37 12.17 1.94
CA ASP A 59 -20.97 11.44 3.06
C ASP A 59 -20.61 9.97 2.96
N LEU A 60 -20.15 9.37 4.06
CA LEU A 60 -20.03 7.92 4.12
C LEU A 60 -21.44 7.32 4.09
N ASP A 61 -21.73 6.50 3.08
CA ASP A 61 -23.07 5.96 2.83
C ASP A 61 -23.37 4.72 3.71
N ILE A 62 -22.98 4.80 4.98
CA ILE A 62 -23.12 3.72 5.97
C ILE A 62 -23.51 4.32 7.32
N ALA A 63 -24.55 3.77 7.93
CA ALA A 63 -24.95 4.13 9.27
C ALA A 63 -23.96 3.53 10.28
N VAL A 64 -23.21 4.39 10.98
CA VAL A 64 -22.34 3.99 12.09
C VAL A 64 -23.15 4.09 13.40
N PRO A 65 -23.42 2.99 14.12
CA PRO A 65 -24.19 3.03 15.36
C PRO A 65 -23.58 3.97 16.39
N PHE A 66 -24.43 4.68 17.14
CA PHE A 66 -24.03 5.63 18.20
C PHE A 66 -23.10 6.77 17.73
N SER A 67 -23.04 7.04 16.42
CA SER A 67 -22.28 8.15 15.83
C SER A 67 -23.19 9.06 15.03
N LEU A 68 -22.74 10.30 14.82
CA LEU A 68 -23.29 11.16 13.77
C LEU A 68 -22.92 10.58 12.39
N PRO A 69 -23.70 10.87 11.33
CA PRO A 69 -23.29 10.60 9.96
C PRO A 69 -21.92 11.23 9.70
N ILE A 70 -21.04 10.48 9.04
CA ILE A 70 -19.66 10.91 8.79
C ILE A 70 -19.60 11.59 7.44
N ARG A 71 -19.05 12.80 7.39
CA ARG A 71 -18.75 13.53 6.15
C ARG A 71 -17.24 13.71 6.02
N LEU A 72 -16.67 13.26 4.93
CA LEU A 72 -15.26 13.46 4.61
C LEU A 72 -15.06 14.82 3.94
N PHE A 73 -14.16 15.61 4.52
CA PHE A 73 -13.60 16.83 3.96
C PHE A 73 -12.28 16.49 3.27
N VAL A 74 -12.18 16.80 1.98
CA VAL A 74 -11.04 16.43 1.15
C VAL A 74 -10.28 17.68 0.74
N GLU A 75 -8.98 17.61 0.96
CA GLU A 75 -7.97 18.51 0.38
C GLU A 75 -7.05 17.68 -0.52
N ALA A 76 -6.70 18.20 -1.69
CA ALA A 76 -5.79 17.59 -2.63
C ALA A 76 -4.65 18.54 -3.00
N LYS A 77 -3.47 17.96 -3.17
CA LYS A 77 -2.26 18.68 -3.55
C LYS A 77 -1.59 17.96 -4.70
N CYS A 78 -1.82 18.48 -5.90
CA CYS A 78 -1.10 18.06 -7.11
C CYS A 78 0.23 18.81 -7.22
N VAL A 79 1.21 18.42 -6.39
CA VAL A 79 2.54 19.03 -6.31
C VAL A 79 3.64 17.98 -6.42
N ALA A 80 4.82 18.39 -6.90
CA ALA A 80 5.98 17.49 -7.00
C ALA A 80 6.79 17.40 -5.68
N ARG A 81 6.65 18.39 -4.79
CA ARG A 81 7.38 18.44 -3.52
C ARG A 81 6.51 17.91 -2.38
N PRO A 82 7.11 17.35 -1.32
CA PRO A 82 6.37 16.93 -0.14
C PRO A 82 5.52 18.05 0.46
N THR A 83 4.27 17.72 0.76
CA THR A 83 3.33 18.63 1.41
C THR A 83 3.81 18.97 2.83
N PRO A 84 3.98 20.26 3.17
CA PRO A 84 4.52 20.66 4.47
C PRO A 84 3.48 20.57 5.58
N ILE A 85 3.95 20.53 6.84
CA ILE A 85 3.11 20.49 8.05
C ILE A 85 2.06 21.60 8.12
N GLY A 86 2.31 22.77 7.50
CA GLY A 86 1.37 23.88 7.47
C GLY A 86 0.00 23.52 6.89
N VAL A 87 -0.02 22.66 5.85
CA VAL A 87 -1.28 22.19 5.24
C VAL A 87 -2.06 21.31 6.21
N VAL A 88 -1.37 20.42 6.93
CA VAL A 88 -1.99 19.50 7.90
C VAL A 88 -2.47 20.26 9.15
N ARG A 89 -1.74 21.31 9.58
CA ARG A 89 -2.19 22.21 10.65
C ARG A 89 -3.44 22.99 10.26
N ASN A 90 -3.51 23.44 9.01
CA ASN A 90 -4.71 24.07 8.48
C ASN A 90 -5.89 23.09 8.53
N ALA A 91 -5.71 21.86 8.02
CA ALA A 91 -6.72 20.80 8.09
C ALA A 91 -7.25 20.57 9.52
N HIS A 92 -6.36 20.54 10.51
CA HIS A 92 -6.74 20.43 11.92
C HIS A 92 -7.62 21.60 12.39
N GLY A 93 -7.25 22.83 12.05
CA GLY A 93 -8.03 24.02 12.39
C GLY A 93 -9.42 23.99 11.73
N VAL A 94 -9.48 23.66 10.44
CA VAL A 94 -10.74 23.57 9.67
C VAL A 94 -11.67 22.52 10.28
N VAL A 95 -11.18 21.29 10.52
CA VAL A 95 -12.04 20.20 11.01
C VAL A 95 -12.60 20.47 12.41
N HIS A 96 -11.85 21.17 13.27
CA HIS A 96 -12.35 21.63 14.56
C HIS A 96 -13.39 22.73 14.38
N ASP A 97 -13.12 23.72 13.54
CA ASP A 97 -14.04 24.85 13.35
C ASP A 97 -15.40 24.42 12.78
N VAL A 98 -15.42 23.48 11.83
CA VAL A 98 -16.66 22.95 11.23
C VAL A 98 -17.41 21.99 12.16
N ASN A 99 -16.72 21.19 12.98
CA ASN A 99 -17.38 20.30 13.94
C ASN A 99 -17.92 21.04 15.17
N GLU A 100 -17.35 22.20 15.50
CA GLU A 100 -17.84 23.07 16.57
C GLU A 100 -18.94 24.04 16.11
N PHE A 101 -19.28 24.02 14.81
CA PHE A 101 -20.38 24.79 14.26
C PHE A 101 -21.71 24.23 14.74
N THR A 102 -22.29 24.90 15.76
CA THR A 102 -23.59 24.53 16.31
C THR A 102 -24.65 25.49 15.78
N HIS A 103 -25.70 24.95 15.18
CA HIS A 103 -26.88 25.71 14.76
C HIS A 103 -27.71 26.09 16.00
N SER A 104 -27.51 27.30 16.52
CA SER A 104 -28.18 27.80 17.72
C SER A 104 -29.61 28.33 17.50
N SER A 105 -30.35 27.81 16.52
CA SER A 105 -31.74 28.24 16.27
C SER A 105 -32.75 27.14 16.57
N ILE A 106 -33.27 27.16 17.80
CA ILE A 106 -34.52 26.49 18.18
C ILE A 106 -35.74 27.12 17.46
N ALA A 107 -35.57 28.26 16.78
CA ALA A 107 -36.67 29.07 16.23
C ALA A 107 -37.12 28.69 14.80
N THR A 108 -36.38 27.84 14.09
CA THR A 108 -36.74 27.43 12.72
C THR A 108 -36.72 25.92 12.60
N SER A 109 -37.89 25.32 12.40
CA SER A 109 -38.16 23.87 12.30
C SER A 109 -37.55 23.22 11.04
N ARG A 110 -36.28 23.49 10.73
CA ARG A 110 -35.52 22.73 9.76
C ARG A 110 -34.74 21.68 10.53
N THR A 111 -35.04 20.42 10.28
CA THR A 111 -34.29 19.26 10.78
C THR A 111 -32.81 19.49 10.52
N LEU A 112 -32.07 19.84 11.58
CA LEU A 112 -30.64 20.11 11.51
C LEU A 112 -29.93 18.78 11.33
N ARG A 113 -29.44 18.51 10.11
CA ARG A 113 -28.61 17.34 9.86
C ARG A 113 -27.24 17.60 10.46
N GLN A 114 -27.05 17.18 11.70
CA GLN A 114 -25.74 17.24 12.34
C GLN A 114 -24.88 16.11 11.78
N VAL A 115 -23.73 16.44 11.23
CA VAL A 115 -22.75 15.48 10.68
C VAL A 115 -21.42 15.67 11.41
N GLN A 116 -20.66 14.59 11.51
CA GLN A 116 -19.28 14.64 11.99
C GLN A 116 -18.34 14.71 10.80
N TYR A 117 -17.61 15.81 10.70
CA TYR A 117 -16.58 16.01 9.68
C TYR A 117 -15.30 15.27 10.06
N ARG A 118 -14.76 14.52 9.10
CA ARG A 118 -13.40 13.98 9.11
C ARG A 118 -12.60 14.65 8.02
N TYR A 119 -11.29 14.81 8.20
CA TYR A 119 -10.44 15.50 7.22
C TYR A 119 -9.42 14.54 6.61
N SER A 120 -9.28 14.62 5.29
CA SER A 120 -8.26 13.91 4.53
C SER A 120 -7.46 14.86 3.64
N VAL A 121 -6.17 14.58 3.52
CA VAL A 121 -5.26 15.28 2.59
C VAL A 121 -4.67 14.26 1.63
N PHE A 122 -4.87 14.49 0.34
CA PHE A 122 -4.27 13.73 -0.76
C PHE A 122 -3.09 14.52 -1.32
N SER A 123 -1.96 13.85 -1.59
CA SER A 123 -0.77 14.53 -2.12
C SER A 123 -0.04 13.66 -3.14
N THR A 124 0.15 14.17 -4.36
CA THR A 124 0.98 13.51 -5.39
C THR A 124 2.47 13.61 -5.11
N GLY A 125 2.88 14.55 -4.24
CA GLY A 125 4.26 14.78 -3.84
C GLY A 125 4.63 14.17 -2.49
N GLY A 126 3.67 13.50 -1.84
CA GLY A 126 3.84 12.92 -0.51
C GLY A 126 3.80 13.96 0.59
N PHE A 127 4.32 13.61 1.77
CA PHE A 127 4.25 14.45 2.99
C PHE A 127 5.59 14.51 3.70
N THR A 128 5.92 15.67 4.29
CA THR A 128 7.10 15.77 5.16
C THR A 128 6.93 14.93 6.42
N LYS A 129 8.04 14.51 7.06
CA LYS A 129 8.01 13.74 8.31
C LYS A 129 7.20 14.45 9.41
N ASP A 130 7.39 15.76 9.56
CA ASP A 130 6.64 16.55 10.54
C ASP A 130 5.13 16.58 10.23
N ALA A 131 4.77 16.64 8.94
CA ALA A 131 3.36 16.59 8.51
C ALA A 131 2.73 15.23 8.86
N GLN A 132 3.45 14.13 8.60
CA GLN A 132 3.00 12.78 8.94
C GLN A 132 2.84 12.59 10.46
N SER A 133 3.87 12.96 11.24
CA SER A 133 3.83 12.88 12.71
C SER A 133 2.68 13.68 13.31
N PHE A 134 2.46 14.90 12.82
CA PHE A 134 1.35 15.74 13.25
C PHE A 134 -0.01 15.12 12.87
N ALA A 135 -0.15 14.61 11.64
CA ALA A 135 -1.39 13.98 11.20
C ALA A 135 -1.77 12.77 12.05
N VAL A 136 -0.81 11.90 12.40
CA VAL A 136 -1.03 10.75 13.29
C VAL A 136 -1.50 11.20 14.66
N ALA A 137 -0.84 12.21 15.25
CA ALA A 137 -1.20 12.74 16.57
C ALA A 137 -2.61 13.34 16.62
N HIS A 138 -3.07 13.89 15.49
CA HIS A 138 -4.36 14.58 15.37
C HIS A 138 -5.41 13.82 14.54
N GLN A 139 -5.14 12.55 14.19
CA GLN A 139 -6.04 11.67 13.43
C GLN A 139 -6.52 12.26 12.10
N ILE A 140 -5.63 12.96 11.39
CA ILE A 140 -5.89 13.45 10.03
C ILE A 140 -5.44 12.39 9.04
N SER A 141 -6.33 11.99 8.13
CA SER A 141 -6.01 10.96 7.15
C SER A 141 -5.13 11.52 6.04
N LEU A 142 -3.92 10.97 5.88
CA LEU A 142 -3.03 11.32 4.78
C LEU A 142 -3.05 10.22 3.73
N ILE A 143 -3.32 10.60 2.48
CA ILE A 143 -3.28 9.71 1.34
C ILE A 143 -2.09 10.11 0.47
N ASP A 144 -1.04 9.31 0.55
CA ASP A 144 0.20 9.53 -0.19
C ASP A 144 0.12 8.89 -1.58
N LEU A 145 0.09 9.74 -2.61
CA LEU A 145 0.07 9.37 -4.02
C LEU A 145 1.44 9.55 -4.70
N SER A 146 2.52 9.73 -3.92
CA SER A 146 3.89 9.87 -4.45
C SER A 146 4.63 8.56 -4.68
N SER A 147 4.07 7.44 -4.21
CA SER A 147 4.69 6.13 -4.41
C SER A 147 4.67 5.70 -5.88
N SER A 148 5.54 4.75 -6.21
CA SER A 148 5.63 4.16 -7.55
C SER A 148 4.28 3.64 -8.05
N VAL A 149 3.48 3.07 -7.15
CA VAL A 149 2.12 2.56 -7.40
C VAL A 149 1.20 3.60 -8.07
N TRP A 150 1.36 4.87 -7.70
CA TRP A 150 0.51 5.99 -8.15
C TRP A 150 1.19 6.91 -9.19
N SER A 151 2.44 6.62 -9.57
CA SER A 151 3.20 7.43 -10.53
C SER A 151 2.47 7.60 -11.88
N GLY A 152 1.72 6.59 -12.31
CA GLY A 152 0.87 6.65 -13.51
C GLY A 152 -0.22 7.71 -13.41
N LEU A 153 -0.88 7.84 -12.25
CA LEU A 153 -1.96 8.81 -12.03
C LEU A 153 -1.44 10.24 -12.09
N ALA A 154 -0.39 10.57 -11.33
CA ALA A 154 0.19 11.91 -11.30
C ALA A 154 0.69 12.33 -12.69
N LYS A 155 1.31 11.41 -13.44
CA LYS A 155 1.74 11.66 -14.81
C LYS A 155 0.57 11.89 -15.76
N SER A 156 -0.46 11.05 -15.72
CA SER A 156 -1.67 11.21 -16.55
C SER A 156 -2.35 12.56 -16.30
N LEU A 157 -2.43 13.01 -15.05
CA LEU A 157 -2.98 14.33 -14.69
C LEU A 157 -2.16 15.48 -15.29
N LEU A 158 -0.82 15.40 -15.20
CA LEU A 158 0.07 16.41 -15.78
C LEU A 158 0.01 16.42 -17.31
N ASP A 159 -0.04 15.25 -17.94
CA ASP A 159 -0.14 15.12 -19.39
C ASP A 159 -1.49 15.66 -19.90
N ALA A 160 -2.59 15.35 -19.20
CA ALA A 160 -3.92 15.88 -19.49
C ALA A 160 -3.99 17.40 -19.34
N ALA A 161 -3.39 17.95 -18.28
CA ALA A 161 -3.30 19.40 -18.08
C ALA A 161 -2.49 20.07 -19.21
N SER A 162 -1.39 19.45 -19.65
CA SER A 162 -0.62 19.93 -20.80
C SER A 162 -1.42 19.88 -22.10
N ALA A 163 -2.23 18.84 -22.33
CA ALA A 163 -3.10 18.74 -23.50
C ALA A 163 -4.19 19.83 -23.50
N ALA A 164 -4.84 20.06 -22.35
CA ALA A 164 -5.84 21.12 -22.21
C ALA A 164 -5.27 22.52 -22.47
N LEU A 165 -4.05 22.81 -21.99
CA LEU A 165 -3.40 24.09 -22.24
C LEU A 165 -3.08 24.29 -23.73
N ARG A 166 -2.68 23.24 -24.47
CA ARG A 166 -2.45 23.33 -25.92
C ARG A 166 -3.72 23.60 -26.71
N LEU A 167 -4.87 23.20 -26.17
CA LEU A 167 -6.20 23.44 -26.74
C LEU A 167 -6.83 24.77 -26.24
N ASN A 168 -6.07 25.63 -25.55
CA ASN A 168 -6.55 26.87 -24.94
C ASN A 168 -7.74 26.71 -23.97
N LEU A 169 -7.86 25.52 -23.37
CA LEU A 169 -8.93 25.22 -22.40
C LEU A 169 -8.62 25.74 -20.98
N GLY A 170 -7.42 26.28 -20.76
CA GLY A 170 -6.96 26.79 -19.46
C GLY A 170 -7.21 28.29 -19.23
N GLU A 171 -8.01 28.94 -20.07
CA GLU A 171 -8.49 30.31 -19.83
C GLU A 171 -9.55 30.32 -18.72
N GLU A 172 -9.60 31.38 -17.90
CA GLU A 172 -10.43 31.44 -16.67
C GLU A 172 -11.92 31.17 -16.93
N GLY A 173 -12.45 31.51 -18.11
CA GLY A 173 -13.84 31.23 -18.50
C GLY A 173 -14.12 29.76 -18.84
N ASN A 174 -13.10 28.96 -19.15
CA ASN A 174 -13.25 27.58 -19.64
C ASN A 174 -13.04 26.53 -18.54
N VAL A 175 -12.43 26.90 -17.40
CA VAL A 175 -12.09 25.94 -16.33
C VAL A 175 -13.32 25.21 -15.79
N ALA A 176 -14.42 25.93 -15.55
CA ALA A 176 -15.67 25.31 -15.08
C ALA A 176 -16.24 24.32 -16.12
N THR A 177 -16.14 24.66 -17.41
CA THR A 177 -16.59 23.79 -18.51
C THR A 177 -15.71 22.55 -18.62
N VAL A 178 -14.40 22.69 -18.51
CA VAL A 178 -13.42 21.59 -18.49
C VAL A 178 -13.67 20.64 -17.33
N ARG A 179 -13.83 21.18 -16.12
CA ARG A 179 -14.12 20.38 -14.91
C ARG A 179 -15.42 19.60 -15.06
N ARG A 180 -16.49 20.27 -15.52
CA ARG A 180 -17.80 19.62 -15.75
C ARG A 180 -17.71 18.52 -16.81
N ALA A 181 -17.08 18.79 -17.94
CA ALA A 181 -16.95 17.80 -19.01
C ALA A 181 -16.15 16.58 -18.55
N LEU A 182 -15.06 16.79 -17.78
CA LEU A 182 -14.27 15.70 -17.21
C LEU A 182 -15.11 14.88 -16.22
N ARG A 183 -15.81 15.54 -15.30
CA ARG A 183 -16.68 14.91 -14.31
C ARG A 183 -17.76 14.04 -14.98
N GLU A 184 -18.41 14.54 -16.02
CA GLU A 184 -19.39 13.79 -16.81
C GLU A 184 -18.73 12.59 -17.51
N SER A 185 -17.55 12.79 -18.10
CA SER A 185 -16.80 11.73 -18.79
C SER A 185 -16.33 10.61 -17.84
N LEU A 186 -15.90 10.96 -16.62
CA LEU A 186 -15.48 9.99 -15.61
C LEU A 186 -16.65 9.08 -15.17
N ARG A 187 -17.89 9.57 -15.24
CA ARG A 187 -19.10 8.83 -14.84
C ARG A 187 -19.81 8.14 -16.01
N SER A 188 -19.43 8.43 -17.24
CA SER A 188 -20.00 7.78 -18.42
C SER A 188 -19.49 6.35 -18.51
N THR A 189 -20.40 5.38 -18.48
CA THR A 189 -20.09 3.94 -18.61
C THR A 189 -19.96 3.50 -20.08
N ASP A 190 -20.43 4.33 -21.02
CA ASP A 190 -20.51 3.98 -22.43
C ASP A 190 -19.27 4.42 -23.22
N SER A 191 -18.58 3.44 -23.80
CA SER A 191 -17.73 3.63 -24.98
C SER A 191 -18.64 3.82 -26.19
N VAL A 192 -19.07 5.05 -26.45
CA VAL A 192 -19.86 5.37 -27.65
C VAL A 192 -18.92 5.43 -28.86
N GLU A 193 -19.12 4.53 -29.83
CA GLU A 193 -18.52 4.60 -31.17
C GLU A 193 -19.02 5.87 -31.88
N TYR A 194 -18.10 6.58 -32.54
CA TYR A 194 -18.40 7.86 -33.16
C TYR A 194 -18.93 7.69 -34.59
N GLU A 195 -20.05 8.35 -34.89
CA GLU A 195 -20.31 8.86 -36.23
C GLU A 195 -19.63 10.24 -36.38
N ASP A 196 -18.80 10.35 -37.42
CA ASP A 196 -17.96 11.50 -37.73
C ASP A 196 -18.84 12.58 -38.38
N ASP A 197 -19.43 13.48 -37.58
CA ASP A 197 -20.21 14.62 -38.09
C ASP A 197 -19.25 15.66 -38.71
N GLN A 198 -18.90 15.46 -40.00
CA GLN A 198 -17.98 16.30 -40.75
C GLN A 198 -18.60 17.58 -41.36
N ASP A 199 -19.89 17.85 -41.18
CA ASP A 199 -20.56 18.97 -41.87
C ASP A 199 -21.04 20.08 -40.93
N LEU A 200 -20.12 20.97 -40.50
CA LEU A 200 -20.48 22.24 -39.87
C LEU A 200 -19.93 23.42 -40.69
N ALA A 201 -20.85 24.16 -41.32
CA ALA A 201 -20.57 25.38 -42.07
C ALA A 201 -19.97 26.49 -41.18
N PRO A 202 -19.05 27.32 -41.67
CA PRO A 202 -18.30 28.26 -40.84
C PRO A 202 -19.16 29.46 -40.39
N GLY A 203 -19.43 29.54 -39.08
CA GLY A 203 -20.10 30.65 -38.39
C GLY A 203 -19.73 30.69 -36.90
N ALA A 204 -20.16 31.73 -36.17
CA ALA A 204 -19.90 31.85 -34.73
C ALA A 204 -20.45 30.66 -33.91
N GLU A 205 -21.56 30.07 -34.37
CA GLU A 205 -22.11 28.83 -33.82
C GLU A 205 -21.21 27.62 -34.08
N ALA A 206 -20.60 27.52 -35.27
CA ALA A 206 -19.63 26.46 -35.57
C ALA A 206 -18.37 26.57 -34.70
N MET A 207 -17.89 27.79 -34.42
CA MET A 207 -16.75 28.00 -33.51
C MET A 207 -17.07 27.57 -32.08
N GLN A 208 -18.28 27.86 -31.58
CA GLN A 208 -18.74 27.39 -30.27
C GLN A 208 -18.96 25.87 -30.25
N SER A 209 -19.46 25.27 -31.33
CA SER A 209 -19.64 23.83 -31.47
C SER A 209 -18.29 23.09 -31.55
N ILE A 210 -17.31 23.63 -32.28
CA ILE A 210 -15.92 23.11 -32.35
C ILE A 210 -15.26 23.19 -30.96
N SER A 211 -15.47 24.28 -30.22
CA SER A 211 -14.98 24.42 -28.85
C SER A 211 -15.58 23.36 -27.91
N ARG A 212 -16.91 23.17 -27.94
CA ARG A 212 -17.58 22.14 -27.13
C ARG A 212 -17.16 20.72 -27.53
N TYR A 213 -17.04 20.44 -28.82
CA TYR A 213 -16.55 19.15 -29.33
C TYR A 213 -15.12 18.86 -28.86
N SER A 214 -14.24 19.86 -28.93
CA SER A 214 -12.85 19.75 -28.49
C SER A 214 -12.74 19.50 -26.98
N VAL A 215 -13.56 20.17 -26.16
CA VAL A 215 -13.60 19.92 -24.71
C VAL A 215 -14.15 18.52 -24.40
N GLY A 216 -15.25 18.12 -25.04
CA GLY A 216 -15.86 16.82 -24.81
C GLY A 216 -14.94 15.66 -25.20
N ARG A 217 -14.28 15.77 -26.36
CA ARG A 217 -13.26 14.81 -26.80
C ARG A 217 -12.08 14.76 -25.83
N TRP A 218 -11.50 15.93 -25.50
CA TRP A 218 -10.40 16.01 -24.54
C TRP A 218 -10.79 15.41 -23.17
N ALA A 219 -12.01 15.67 -22.69
CA ALA A 219 -12.47 15.19 -21.41
C ALA A 219 -12.62 13.66 -21.37
N ARG A 220 -13.10 13.06 -22.47
CA ARG A 220 -13.18 11.60 -22.60
C ARG A 220 -11.81 10.96 -22.75
N ASP A 221 -10.94 11.51 -23.60
CA ASP A 221 -9.55 11.05 -23.71
C ASP A 221 -8.83 11.17 -22.36
N CYS A 222 -9.06 12.25 -21.62
CA CYS A 222 -8.52 12.47 -20.27
C CYS A 222 -9.06 11.43 -19.28
N ALA A 223 -10.38 11.26 -19.21
CA ALA A 223 -11.03 10.29 -18.34
C ALA A 223 -10.51 8.87 -18.64
N GLU A 224 -10.42 8.48 -19.91
CA GLU A 224 -9.87 7.19 -20.31
C GLU A 224 -8.40 7.04 -19.90
N ASN A 225 -7.54 8.02 -20.19
CA ASN A 225 -6.11 7.94 -19.85
C ASN A 225 -5.85 7.99 -18.34
N VAL A 226 -6.66 8.72 -17.59
CA VAL A 226 -6.58 8.80 -16.14
C VAL A 226 -7.13 7.54 -15.51
N LEU A 227 -8.27 7.01 -15.96
CA LEU A 227 -8.87 5.80 -15.40
C LEU A 227 -8.17 4.52 -15.83
N ARG A 228 -7.67 4.41 -17.07
CA ARG A 228 -6.98 3.20 -17.57
C ARG A 228 -5.47 3.20 -17.34
N GLY A 229 -4.85 4.37 -17.17
CA GLY A 229 -3.39 4.50 -17.02
C GLY A 229 -2.58 3.87 -18.17
N LYS A 230 -1.24 3.90 -18.07
CA LYS A 230 -0.36 3.12 -18.98
C LYS A 230 -0.13 1.68 -18.49
N THR A 231 -0.50 1.39 -17.25
CA THR A 231 -0.15 0.15 -16.53
C THR A 231 -1.38 -0.62 -16.04
N GLY A 232 -2.60 -0.23 -16.45
CA GLY A 232 -3.86 -0.77 -15.93
C GLY A 232 -4.67 0.28 -15.14
N LYS A 233 -5.93 -0.08 -14.81
CA LYS A 233 -6.89 0.88 -14.24
C LYS A 233 -6.35 1.57 -12.99
N ASN A 234 -6.48 2.90 -12.91
CA ASN A 234 -6.12 3.71 -11.73
C ASN A 234 -7.30 3.76 -10.75
N ASP A 235 -7.75 2.58 -10.32
CA ASP A 235 -8.73 2.48 -9.25
C ASP A 235 -8.05 2.74 -7.90
N LEU A 236 -8.84 3.27 -6.96
CA LEU A 236 -8.45 3.51 -5.60
C LEU A 236 -9.51 2.90 -4.70
N LEU A 237 -9.06 2.09 -3.75
CA LEU A 237 -9.86 1.61 -2.64
C LEU A 237 -9.32 2.20 -1.34
N LEU A 238 -10.23 2.69 -0.51
CA LEU A 238 -9.88 3.14 0.83
C LEU A 238 -9.98 1.95 1.80
N GLY A 239 -8.83 1.51 2.30
CA GLY A 239 -8.70 0.47 3.31
C GLY A 239 -8.73 1.07 4.71
N PHE A 240 -9.81 0.80 5.45
CA PHE A 240 -9.97 1.20 6.85
C PHE A 240 -9.36 0.13 7.74
N VAL A 241 -8.43 0.53 8.59
CA VAL A 241 -7.69 -0.33 9.50
C VAL A 241 -7.95 0.06 10.95
N ASP A 242 -7.61 -0.82 11.90
CA ASP A 242 -7.61 -0.50 13.33
C ASP A 242 -6.40 0.39 13.71
N ALA A 243 -6.28 1.53 13.02
CA ALA A 243 -5.22 2.51 13.19
C ALA A 243 -5.74 3.91 12.82
N PRO A 244 -5.09 5.01 13.28
CA PRO A 244 -5.56 6.37 13.06
C PRO A 244 -5.28 6.90 11.64
N PHE A 245 -5.22 6.02 10.65
CA PHE A 245 -4.95 6.35 9.24
C PHE A 245 -5.74 5.41 8.32
N VAL A 246 -5.96 5.87 7.09
CA VAL A 246 -6.59 5.11 6.01
C VAL A 246 -5.52 4.71 5.01
N LEU A 247 -5.61 3.48 4.49
CA LEU A 247 -4.73 3.00 3.43
C LEU A 247 -5.33 3.30 2.05
N ALA A 248 -4.54 3.88 1.17
CA ALA A 248 -4.86 3.95 -0.24
C ALA A 248 -4.39 2.67 -0.92
N LEU A 249 -5.32 1.78 -1.23
CA LEU A 249 -5.07 0.51 -1.89
C LEU A 249 -5.30 0.67 -3.39
N LYS A 250 -4.32 0.26 -4.19
CA LYS A 250 -4.43 0.15 -5.65
C LYS A 250 -4.67 -1.30 -6.04
N PRO A 251 -5.84 -1.66 -6.55
CA PRO A 251 -6.04 -2.98 -7.17
C PRO A 251 -5.23 -3.07 -8.47
N GLU A 252 -4.69 -4.26 -8.77
CA GLU A 252 -4.17 -4.55 -10.12
C GLU A 252 -5.31 -4.61 -11.14
N ASP A 253 -6.44 -5.20 -10.74
CA ASP A 253 -7.68 -5.26 -11.50
C ASP A 253 -8.86 -5.21 -10.51
N ILE A 254 -9.69 -4.18 -10.64
CA ILE A 254 -10.82 -3.98 -9.74
C ILE A 254 -11.97 -4.97 -10.00
N ASP A 255 -12.14 -5.41 -11.25
CA ASP A 255 -13.24 -6.30 -11.62
C ASP A 255 -13.00 -7.69 -11.00
N ARG A 256 -11.73 -8.14 -11.01
CA ARG A 256 -11.30 -9.35 -10.31
C ARG A 256 -11.53 -9.30 -8.79
N PHE A 257 -11.26 -8.16 -8.16
CA PHE A 257 -11.56 -7.97 -6.74
C PHE A 257 -13.07 -8.08 -6.48
N ASP A 258 -13.90 -7.43 -7.30
CA ASP A 258 -15.36 -7.48 -7.20
C ASP A 258 -15.92 -8.88 -7.44
N GLU A 259 -15.39 -9.62 -8.43
CA GLU A 259 -15.75 -11.01 -8.71
C GLU A 259 -15.40 -11.92 -7.53
N HIS A 260 -14.20 -11.79 -6.97
CA HIS A 260 -13.80 -12.58 -5.81
C HIS A 260 -14.70 -12.30 -4.59
N ALA A 261 -14.98 -11.02 -4.29
CA ALA A 261 -15.88 -10.65 -3.20
C ALA A 261 -17.31 -11.17 -3.42
N LYS A 262 -17.80 -11.22 -4.66
CA LYS A 262 -19.11 -11.83 -4.97
C LYS A 262 -19.14 -13.34 -4.75
N LEU A 263 -18.04 -14.04 -5.05
CA LEU A 263 -17.94 -15.50 -4.97
C LEU A 263 -17.72 -16.00 -3.55
N PHE A 264 -16.80 -15.38 -2.81
CA PHE A 264 -16.38 -15.82 -1.47
C PHE A 264 -17.03 -15.03 -0.33
N GLY A 265 -17.84 -14.02 -0.67
CA GLY A 265 -18.54 -13.15 0.27
C GLY A 265 -17.69 -11.98 0.76
N ASP A 266 -18.20 -11.29 1.78
CA ASP A 266 -17.64 -10.03 2.26
C ASP A 266 -16.58 -10.20 3.38
N ASP A 267 -16.08 -11.42 3.61
CA ASP A 267 -15.09 -11.72 4.65
C ASP A 267 -14.20 -12.90 4.25
N PHE A 268 -12.92 -12.63 3.94
CA PHE A 268 -11.97 -13.69 3.57
C PHE A 268 -10.54 -13.38 3.99
N ALA A 269 -9.75 -14.46 4.07
CA ALA A 269 -8.38 -14.43 4.58
C ALA A 269 -7.39 -14.00 3.49
N VAL A 270 -6.49 -13.08 3.84
CA VAL A 270 -5.49 -12.52 2.95
C VAL A 270 -4.09 -12.63 3.52
N SER A 271 -3.12 -12.76 2.64
CA SER A 271 -1.70 -12.61 2.95
C SER A 271 -1.24 -11.19 2.62
N ILE A 272 -0.42 -10.61 3.49
CA ILE A 272 0.19 -9.29 3.29
C ILE A 272 1.71 -9.45 3.23
N ARG A 273 2.27 -9.24 2.04
CA ARG A 273 3.70 -9.42 1.74
C ARG A 273 4.33 -8.11 1.31
N PHE A 274 5.61 -7.94 1.66
CA PHE A 274 6.39 -6.81 1.18
C PHE A 274 6.80 -7.11 -0.27
N GLY A 275 6.52 -6.19 -1.19
CA GLY A 275 6.92 -6.28 -2.58
C GLY A 275 8.35 -5.76 -2.81
N ARG A 276 8.58 -5.06 -3.93
CA ARG A 276 9.88 -4.42 -4.20
C ARG A 276 10.01 -3.12 -3.40
N ARG A 277 11.22 -2.88 -2.89
CA ARG A 277 11.60 -1.63 -2.22
C ARG A 277 11.76 -0.53 -3.29
N SER A 278 10.99 0.55 -3.19
CA SER A 278 11.10 1.74 -4.04
C SER A 278 11.86 2.85 -3.29
N PRO A 279 12.48 3.83 -3.97
CA PRO A 279 13.15 4.97 -3.33
C PRO A 279 12.26 5.80 -2.39
N THR A 280 10.93 5.68 -2.51
CA THR A 280 9.93 6.39 -1.69
C THR A 280 9.26 5.53 -0.61
N GLY A 281 9.72 4.28 -0.41
CA GLY A 281 9.11 3.30 0.51
C GLY A 281 8.87 1.95 -0.19
N GLY A 282 8.63 0.88 0.55
CA GLY A 282 8.28 -0.41 -0.07
C GLY A 282 6.79 -0.55 -0.36
N ASP A 283 6.46 -1.10 -1.52
CA ASP A 283 5.07 -1.37 -1.92
C ASP A 283 4.63 -2.70 -1.31
N TRP A 284 3.61 -2.68 -0.46
CA TRP A 284 3.02 -3.88 0.14
C TRP A 284 1.94 -4.44 -0.77
N VAL A 285 1.82 -5.77 -0.82
CA VAL A 285 0.83 -6.44 -1.64
C VAL A 285 -0.04 -7.35 -0.78
N ILE A 286 -1.35 -7.22 -0.95
CA ILE A 286 -2.40 -8.05 -0.37
C ILE A 286 -2.87 -9.03 -1.45
N ARG A 287 -2.91 -10.32 -1.12
CA ARG A 287 -3.48 -11.38 -1.97
C ARG A 287 -4.34 -12.32 -1.14
N PRO A 288 -5.44 -12.89 -1.67
CA PRO A 288 -6.16 -13.96 -1.00
C PRO A 288 -5.25 -15.14 -0.68
N ILE A 289 -5.58 -15.88 0.38
CA ILE A 289 -4.86 -17.10 0.73
C ILE A 289 -5.34 -18.28 -0.11
N ASP A 290 -6.65 -18.36 -0.33
CA ASP A 290 -7.28 -19.50 -1.01
C ASP A 290 -6.96 -19.51 -2.52
N ASP A 291 -6.87 -18.33 -3.13
CA ASP A 291 -6.45 -18.14 -4.51
C ASP A 291 -5.59 -16.87 -4.63
N PRO A 292 -4.25 -17.00 -4.55
CA PRO A 292 -3.33 -15.87 -4.63
C PRO A 292 -3.37 -15.07 -5.93
N ASP A 293 -3.90 -15.65 -7.02
CA ASP A 293 -3.98 -15.01 -8.33
C ASP A 293 -5.37 -14.40 -8.61
N ALA A 294 -6.33 -14.64 -7.72
CA ALA A 294 -7.67 -14.08 -7.85
C ALA A 294 -7.66 -12.55 -7.91
N PHE A 295 -6.93 -11.88 -7.01
CA PHE A 295 -6.68 -10.45 -7.09
C PHE A 295 -5.42 -10.05 -6.32
N ALA A 296 -4.89 -8.86 -6.61
CA ALA A 296 -3.84 -8.24 -5.81
C ALA A 296 -4.15 -6.76 -5.54
N LEU A 297 -3.92 -6.34 -4.30
CA LEU A 297 -4.00 -4.92 -3.89
C LEU A 297 -2.63 -4.45 -3.43
N SER A 298 -2.13 -3.36 -4.00
CA SER A 298 -0.85 -2.76 -3.63
C SER A 298 -1.05 -1.48 -2.83
N PHE A 299 -0.21 -1.20 -1.84
CA PHE A 299 -0.30 0.04 -1.06
C PHE A 299 1.06 0.47 -0.50
N PRO A 300 1.32 1.78 -0.39
CA PRO A 300 2.47 2.29 0.33
C PRO A 300 2.22 2.24 1.84
N ILE A 301 3.25 1.95 2.64
CA ILE A 301 3.21 2.22 4.09
C ILE A 301 3.77 3.63 4.35
N PRO A 302 3.05 4.50 5.08
CA PRO A 302 3.59 5.78 5.54
C PRO A 302 4.93 5.62 6.28
N GLU A 303 5.91 6.49 5.99
CA GLU A 303 7.24 6.44 6.62
C GLU A 303 7.17 6.55 8.16
N ALA A 304 6.16 7.23 8.70
CA ALA A 304 5.89 7.26 10.14
C ALA A 304 5.59 5.86 10.74
N ILE A 305 4.91 4.98 9.99
CA ILE A 305 4.71 3.58 10.38
C ILE A 305 5.99 2.79 10.14
N GLU A 306 6.72 3.06 9.06
CA GLU A 306 8.06 2.50 8.89
C GLU A 306 8.91 2.81 10.11
N GLN A 307 8.90 4.01 10.69
CA GLN A 307 9.69 4.31 11.90
C GLN A 307 9.21 3.59 13.17
N ILE A 308 7.89 3.36 13.32
CA ILE A 308 7.33 2.53 14.40
C ILE A 308 7.71 1.04 14.21
N VAL A 309 7.81 0.60 12.96
CA VAL A 309 8.15 -0.76 12.53
C VAL A 309 9.67 -1.00 12.45
N LEU A 310 10.45 0.04 12.19
CA LEU A 310 11.88 0.01 11.91
C LEU A 310 12.64 0.52 13.14
N ALA A 311 12.69 -0.31 14.19
CA ALA A 311 13.73 -0.15 15.20
C ALA A 311 15.12 -0.42 14.58
N GLU A 312 16.18 0.12 15.17
CA GLU A 312 17.58 0.05 14.69
C GLU A 312 18.18 -1.38 14.60
N ASP A 313 17.42 -2.42 14.93
CA ASP A 313 17.84 -3.83 14.97
C ASP A 313 16.98 -4.68 14.01
N PRO A 314 17.55 -5.35 12.98
CA PRO A 314 16.83 -6.17 11.99
C PRO A 314 15.88 -7.23 12.58
N GLU A 315 16.24 -7.81 13.73
CA GLU A 315 15.40 -8.75 14.48
C GLU A 315 14.19 -8.04 15.11
N ARG A 316 14.38 -6.83 15.64
CA ARG A 316 13.27 -5.97 16.08
C ARG A 316 12.43 -5.50 14.91
N GLN A 317 13.01 -5.24 13.73
CA GLN A 317 12.26 -4.83 12.53
C GLN A 317 11.29 -5.92 12.09
N ARG A 318 11.76 -7.17 11.99
CA ARG A 318 10.90 -8.30 11.60
C ARG A 318 9.80 -8.53 12.64
N ARG A 319 10.12 -8.46 13.94
CA ARG A 319 9.14 -8.62 15.03
C ARG A 319 8.18 -7.43 15.14
N ALA A 320 8.62 -6.21 14.91
CA ALA A 320 7.81 -5.00 14.95
C ALA A 320 6.93 -4.87 13.70
N ALA A 321 7.44 -5.24 12.52
CA ALA A 321 6.62 -5.39 11.31
C ALA A 321 5.56 -6.48 11.50
N GLN A 322 5.93 -7.62 12.11
CA GLN A 322 4.97 -8.67 12.46
C GLN A 322 3.96 -8.20 13.51
N ARG A 323 4.37 -7.40 14.50
CA ARG A 323 3.46 -6.80 15.48
C ARG A 323 2.52 -5.81 14.82
N ALA A 324 3.02 -4.92 13.98
CA ALA A 324 2.23 -3.94 13.24
C ALA A 324 1.24 -4.63 12.30
N LYS A 325 1.65 -5.69 11.58
CA LYS A 325 0.72 -6.51 10.80
C LYS A 325 -0.37 -7.16 11.64
N ARG A 326 -0.02 -7.70 12.81
CA ARG A 326 -0.97 -8.39 13.69
C ARG A 326 -1.84 -7.45 14.54
N SER A 327 -1.44 -6.18 14.69
CA SER A 327 -2.16 -5.20 15.52
C SER A 327 -2.86 -4.14 14.68
N LEU A 328 -2.17 -3.54 13.72
CA LEU A 328 -2.67 -2.44 12.88
C LEU A 328 -3.30 -2.94 11.58
N LEU A 329 -2.80 -4.03 10.99
CA LEU A 329 -3.29 -4.57 9.70
C LEU A 329 -3.99 -5.93 9.85
N SER A 330 -4.47 -6.25 11.06
CA SER A 330 -5.15 -7.51 11.36
C SER A 330 -6.41 -7.69 10.51
N THR A 331 -7.13 -6.60 10.30
CA THR A 331 -8.30 -6.53 9.43
C THR A 331 -8.25 -5.21 8.68
N ILE A 332 -8.41 -5.28 7.36
CA ILE A 332 -8.59 -4.12 6.49
C ILE A 332 -10.01 -4.20 5.95
N THR A 333 -10.82 -3.19 6.22
CA THR A 333 -12.19 -3.10 5.70
C THR A 333 -12.19 -2.18 4.49
N VAL A 334 -12.75 -2.64 3.37
CA VAL A 334 -12.97 -1.86 2.16
C VAL A 334 -14.46 -1.71 1.96
N TYR A 335 -14.93 -0.48 1.80
CA TYR A 335 -16.33 -0.23 1.45
C TYR A 335 -16.46 -0.05 -0.06
N ARG A 336 -17.31 -0.87 -0.67
CA ARG A 336 -17.50 -0.88 -2.11
C ARG A 336 -18.88 -1.39 -2.48
N ASN A 337 -19.54 -0.74 -3.43
CA ASN A 337 -20.87 -1.13 -3.94
C ASN A 337 -21.90 -1.36 -2.81
N GLY A 338 -21.87 -0.52 -1.77
CA GLY A 338 -22.76 -0.63 -0.60
C GLY A 338 -22.45 -1.80 0.34
N ARG A 339 -21.31 -2.48 0.17
CA ARG A 339 -20.87 -3.62 1.00
C ARG A 339 -19.56 -3.33 1.69
N ALA A 340 -19.35 -4.00 2.83
CA ALA A 340 -18.15 -3.91 3.64
C ALA A 340 -17.33 -5.19 3.49
N VAL A 341 -16.32 -5.18 2.63
CA VAL A 341 -15.44 -6.33 2.40
C VAL A 341 -14.31 -6.31 3.45
N ARG A 342 -14.23 -7.34 4.28
CA ARG A 342 -13.22 -7.49 5.34
C ARG A 342 -12.11 -8.42 4.88
N LEU A 343 -10.91 -7.87 4.78
CA LEU A 343 -9.67 -8.59 4.45
C LEU A 343 -8.97 -8.93 5.77
N ARG A 344 -9.08 -10.19 6.21
CA ARG A 344 -8.44 -10.65 7.46
C ARG A 344 -7.04 -11.14 7.19
N TYR A 345 -6.05 -10.53 7.82
CA TYR A 345 -4.68 -11.00 7.68
C TYR A 345 -4.51 -12.37 8.35
N ASP A 346 -4.16 -13.39 7.57
CA ASP A 346 -3.82 -14.71 8.06
C ASP A 346 -2.45 -15.15 7.52
N ARG A 347 -1.76 -15.96 8.32
CA ARG A 347 -0.35 -16.31 8.16
C ARG A 347 -0.16 -17.60 7.35
N THR A 348 -1.22 -18.26 6.88
CA THR A 348 -1.07 -19.48 6.11
C THR A 348 -0.18 -19.19 4.91
N PRO A 349 0.98 -19.85 4.78
CA PRO A 349 1.84 -19.63 3.62
C PRO A 349 1.04 -20.10 2.41
N ALA A 350 0.53 -19.17 1.61
CA ALA A 350 0.14 -19.52 0.26
C ALA A 350 1.37 -20.12 -0.41
N GLU A 351 1.29 -21.41 -0.77
CA GLU A 351 2.24 -22.07 -1.65
C GLU A 351 2.47 -21.18 -2.88
N PRO A 352 3.69 -21.14 -3.43
CA PRO A 352 3.94 -20.37 -4.64
C PRO A 352 2.99 -20.85 -5.75
N SER A 353 2.07 -19.97 -6.18
CA SER A 353 1.20 -20.26 -7.31
C SER A 353 2.04 -20.44 -8.59
N PRO A 354 1.72 -21.39 -9.49
CA PRO A 354 2.56 -21.77 -10.63
C PRO A 354 2.60 -20.75 -11.78
N VAL A 355 1.92 -19.61 -11.66
CA VAL A 355 1.65 -18.73 -12.80
C VAL A 355 2.86 -17.83 -13.17
N GLY A 356 3.93 -17.84 -12.38
CA GLY A 356 5.18 -17.13 -12.68
C GLY A 356 6.15 -17.84 -13.63
N ASP A 357 5.99 -19.15 -13.87
CA ASP A 357 6.97 -19.97 -14.60
C ASP A 357 6.59 -20.27 -16.06
N SER A 358 5.39 -19.86 -16.50
CA SER A 358 4.86 -20.25 -17.82
C SER A 358 5.38 -19.39 -18.99
N MET A 359 6.15 -18.32 -18.76
CA MET A 359 6.76 -17.53 -19.84
C MET A 359 8.21 -17.90 -20.17
N LEU A 360 8.80 -18.87 -19.48
CA LEU A 360 10.17 -19.35 -19.76
C LEU A 360 10.23 -20.71 -20.47
N ARG A 361 9.08 -21.36 -20.72
CA ARG A 361 9.04 -22.74 -21.22
C ARG A 361 8.86 -22.93 -22.73
N GLU A 362 8.77 -21.86 -23.53
CA GLU A 362 8.49 -21.99 -24.98
C GLU A 362 9.67 -21.63 -25.90
N HIS A 363 10.92 -21.69 -25.41
CA HIS A 363 12.08 -21.38 -26.27
C HIS A 363 13.30 -22.30 -26.16
N LEU A 364 13.15 -23.52 -25.64
CA LEU A 364 14.25 -24.48 -25.57
C LEU A 364 13.84 -25.91 -25.98
N GLU A 365 13.19 -26.04 -27.14
CA GLU A 365 13.15 -27.33 -27.83
C GLU A 365 14.04 -27.28 -29.06
N GLY A 366 15.14 -28.05 -29.00
CA GLY A 366 15.91 -28.44 -30.18
C GLY A 366 17.39 -28.05 -30.17
N ARG A 367 18.19 -28.58 -29.23
CA ARG A 367 19.61 -28.94 -29.46
C ARG A 367 20.02 -30.15 -28.59
N PRO A 368 20.93 -31.03 -29.06
CA PRO A 368 21.25 -32.30 -28.41
C PRO A 368 22.00 -32.10 -27.08
N LEU A 369 21.72 -32.97 -26.11
CA LEU A 369 22.54 -33.18 -24.92
C LEU A 369 23.91 -33.68 -25.35
N ASP A 370 24.93 -32.83 -25.31
CA ASP A 370 26.35 -33.15 -25.10
C ASP A 370 27.14 -31.84 -25.20
N ASP A 371 27.18 -31.06 -24.11
CA ASP A 371 28.24 -30.04 -23.85
C ASP A 371 28.09 -29.27 -22.51
N PHE A 372 27.24 -29.67 -21.57
CA PHE A 372 27.12 -29.01 -20.26
C PHE A 372 28.00 -29.63 -19.16
N ALA A 373 29.23 -30.03 -19.51
CA ALA A 373 30.25 -30.44 -18.54
C ALA A 373 31.11 -29.27 -18.00
N ALA A 374 30.71 -28.02 -18.20
CA ALA A 374 31.38 -26.87 -17.63
C ALA A 374 30.38 -25.80 -17.20
N ALA A 375 30.50 -25.35 -15.94
CA ALA A 375 29.77 -24.27 -15.26
C ALA A 375 28.43 -24.62 -14.58
N GLY A 376 28.51 -24.80 -13.25
CA GLY A 376 27.62 -24.17 -12.26
C GLY A 376 26.19 -24.73 -12.13
N HIS A 377 25.95 -25.47 -11.04
CA HIS A 377 24.63 -25.93 -10.61
C HIS A 377 23.55 -24.82 -10.58
N PRO A 378 22.29 -25.12 -10.97
CA PRO A 378 21.15 -24.24 -10.76
C PRO A 378 20.78 -24.18 -9.26
N LEU A 379 20.88 -22.99 -8.66
CA LEU A 379 20.58 -22.74 -7.26
C LEU A 379 19.07 -22.81 -6.99
N MET A 380 18.65 -23.76 -6.17
CA MET A 380 17.37 -23.73 -5.45
C MET A 380 17.39 -22.56 -4.44
N PRO A 381 16.34 -21.72 -4.34
CA PRO A 381 16.39 -20.41 -3.68
C PRO A 381 16.43 -20.39 -2.14
N HIS A 382 16.72 -21.51 -1.46
CA HIS A 382 16.70 -21.61 0.01
C HIS A 382 17.91 -22.33 0.65
N VAL A 383 18.85 -22.82 -0.15
CA VAL A 383 19.83 -23.84 0.28
C VAL A 383 21.14 -23.20 0.74
N TRP A 384 21.66 -23.64 1.89
CA TRP A 384 23.04 -23.37 2.30
C TRP A 384 24.02 -24.21 1.44
N PRO A 385 24.91 -23.60 0.64
CA PRO A 385 25.95 -24.34 -0.06
C PRO A 385 26.85 -25.08 0.93
N ARG A 386 27.35 -26.27 0.57
CA ARG A 386 28.19 -27.10 1.46
C ARG A 386 29.44 -26.35 1.91
N GLU A 387 30.04 -25.59 0.99
CA GLU A 387 31.22 -24.76 1.20
C GLU A 387 30.93 -23.61 2.16
N ALA A 388 29.72 -23.05 2.13
CA ALA A 388 29.29 -22.00 3.04
C ALA A 388 29.06 -22.55 4.46
N ILE A 389 28.51 -23.77 4.59
CA ILE A 389 28.38 -24.44 5.90
C ILE A 389 29.76 -24.67 6.52
N ASP A 390 30.71 -25.17 5.73
CA ASP A 390 32.09 -25.39 6.20
C ASP A 390 32.75 -24.07 6.60
N SER A 391 32.63 -23.01 5.78
CA SER A 391 33.16 -21.68 6.09
C SER A 391 32.59 -21.07 7.37
N LEU A 392 31.28 -21.21 7.59
CA LEU A 392 30.62 -20.77 8.81
C LEU A 392 31.18 -21.52 10.03
N LEU A 393 31.29 -22.85 9.95
CA LEU A 393 31.80 -23.67 11.04
C LEU A 393 33.27 -23.33 11.36
N ASP A 394 34.10 -23.06 10.36
CA ASP A 394 35.49 -22.64 10.56
C ASP A 394 35.62 -21.24 11.19
N ARG A 395 34.73 -20.31 10.83
CA ARG A 395 34.65 -18.98 11.48
C ARG A 395 34.18 -19.13 12.94
N LEU A 396 33.17 -19.96 13.19
CA LEU A 396 32.69 -20.24 14.54
C LEU A 396 33.73 -20.99 15.38
N HIS A 397 34.50 -21.90 14.80
CA HIS A 397 35.54 -22.63 15.52
C HIS A 397 36.58 -21.69 16.13
N ARG A 398 36.97 -20.64 15.39
CA ARG A 398 37.99 -19.68 15.81
C ARG A 398 37.54 -18.79 16.96
N ASP A 399 36.35 -18.19 16.85
CA ASP A 399 35.93 -17.11 17.77
C ASP A 399 34.77 -17.51 18.70
N HIS A 400 34.06 -18.59 18.37
CA HIS A 400 32.77 -18.96 18.96
C HIS A 400 32.55 -20.48 19.08
N HIS A 401 33.58 -21.24 19.49
CA HIS A 401 33.60 -22.71 19.54
C HIS A 401 32.39 -23.36 20.26
N VAL A 402 31.80 -22.70 21.25
CA VAL A 402 30.58 -23.17 21.93
C VAL A 402 29.38 -23.24 20.97
N LEU A 403 29.21 -22.24 20.11
CA LEU A 403 28.11 -22.20 19.13
C LEU A 403 28.30 -23.25 18.04
N GLU A 404 29.54 -23.48 17.61
CA GLU A 404 29.88 -24.57 16.70
C GLU A 404 29.48 -25.93 17.30
N ARG A 405 29.85 -26.21 18.55
CA ARG A 405 29.47 -27.45 19.26
C ARG A 405 27.96 -27.61 19.36
N VAL A 406 27.22 -26.53 19.62
CA VAL A 406 25.76 -26.54 19.66
C VAL A 406 25.15 -26.85 18.30
N ILE A 407 25.66 -26.25 17.21
CA ILE A 407 25.19 -26.54 15.85
C ILE A 407 25.47 -27.99 15.47
N ARG A 408 26.67 -28.51 15.76
CA ARG A 408 27.02 -29.92 15.52
C ARG A 408 26.12 -30.86 16.30
N ARG A 409 25.87 -30.57 17.58
CA ARG A 409 24.99 -31.39 18.41
C ARG A 409 23.52 -31.33 17.95
N ALA A 410 23.04 -30.17 17.53
CA ALA A 410 21.71 -30.04 16.94
C ALA A 410 21.60 -30.85 15.66
N ALA A 411 22.63 -30.80 14.80
CA ALA A 411 22.69 -31.60 13.60
C ALA A 411 22.65 -33.09 13.94
N GLU A 412 23.48 -33.59 14.87
CA GLU A 412 23.51 -34.97 15.41
C GLU A 412 22.15 -35.48 15.93
N LEU A 413 21.35 -34.59 16.51
CA LEU A 413 20.02 -34.90 17.04
C LEU A 413 18.91 -34.77 15.97
N GLY A 414 19.24 -34.81 14.69
CA GLY A 414 18.27 -34.70 13.59
C GLY A 414 17.77 -33.28 13.35
N GLY A 415 18.54 -32.27 13.78
CA GLY A 415 18.30 -30.86 13.49
C GLY A 415 17.82 -30.01 14.66
N THR A 416 17.61 -30.58 15.86
CA THR A 416 17.12 -29.82 17.04
C THR A 416 17.90 -30.19 18.30
N VAL A 417 18.28 -29.18 19.10
CA VAL A 417 18.94 -29.33 20.42
C VAL A 417 18.12 -28.64 21.50
N SER A 418 17.93 -29.29 22.65
CA SER A 418 17.11 -28.71 23.72
C SER A 418 17.84 -27.55 24.43
N ARG A 419 17.09 -26.71 25.15
CA ARG A 419 17.70 -25.70 26.00
C ARG A 419 18.67 -26.31 27.00
N ASP A 420 18.28 -27.40 27.66
CA ASP A 420 19.08 -28.01 28.73
C ASP A 420 20.40 -28.57 28.17
N ASP A 421 20.35 -29.17 26.97
CA ASP A 421 21.56 -29.58 26.24
C ASP A 421 22.48 -28.40 25.94
N VAL A 422 21.94 -27.21 25.58
CA VAL A 422 22.77 -26.02 25.36
C VAL A 422 23.47 -25.56 26.64
N TYR A 423 22.81 -25.61 27.81
CA TYR A 423 23.48 -25.31 29.09
C TYR A 423 24.59 -26.32 29.38
N SER A 424 24.35 -27.61 29.12
CA SER A 424 25.35 -28.67 29.31
C SER A 424 26.54 -28.54 28.36
N ILE A 425 26.31 -28.30 27.06
CA ILE A 425 27.37 -28.16 26.05
C ILE A 425 28.24 -26.93 26.33
N ALA A 426 27.61 -25.85 26.78
CA ALA A 426 28.27 -24.58 27.01
C ALA A 426 28.80 -24.38 28.43
N GLU A 427 28.60 -25.36 29.32
CA GLU A 427 28.98 -25.32 30.74
C GLU A 427 28.46 -24.05 31.45
N PHE A 428 27.27 -23.59 31.05
CA PHE A 428 26.67 -22.40 31.63
C PHE A 428 25.97 -22.72 32.96
N SER A 429 26.10 -21.82 33.94
CA SER A 429 25.27 -21.86 35.15
C SER A 429 23.78 -21.82 34.77
N PRO A 430 22.89 -22.58 35.45
CA PRO A 430 21.45 -22.55 35.21
C PRO A 430 20.81 -21.15 35.26
N ASP A 431 21.43 -20.23 36.01
CA ASP A 431 20.96 -18.86 36.18
C ASP A 431 21.37 -17.92 35.04
N ARG A 432 22.31 -18.34 34.18
CA ARG A 432 22.79 -17.53 33.06
C ARG A 432 21.71 -17.42 31.99
N THR A 433 21.45 -16.21 31.50
CA THR A 433 20.47 -16.00 30.42
C THR A 433 21.06 -16.37 29.06
N LEU A 434 20.33 -17.15 28.24
CA LEU A 434 20.69 -17.41 26.83
C LEU A 434 20.22 -16.31 25.86
N ARG A 435 19.90 -15.10 26.36
CA ARG A 435 19.46 -13.99 25.52
C ARG A 435 20.61 -13.53 24.63
N GLY A 436 20.39 -13.56 23.31
CA GLY A 436 21.38 -13.17 22.32
C GLY A 436 22.48 -14.22 22.07
N PHE A 437 22.28 -15.46 22.50
CA PHE A 437 23.23 -16.55 22.29
C PHE A 437 23.55 -16.80 20.81
N THR A 438 22.57 -16.65 19.91
CA THR A 438 22.71 -16.87 18.45
C THR A 438 23.37 -15.69 17.70
N ARG A 439 23.54 -14.52 18.34
CA ARG A 439 24.03 -13.32 17.64
C ARG A 439 25.33 -13.51 16.85
N PRO A 440 26.32 -14.28 17.34
CA PRO A 440 27.52 -14.52 16.56
C PRO A 440 27.28 -15.35 15.29
N THR A 441 26.40 -16.36 15.33
CA THR A 441 26.05 -17.14 14.13
C THR A 441 25.30 -16.29 13.11
N ASP A 442 24.44 -15.39 13.59
CA ASP A 442 23.64 -14.49 12.75
C ASP A 442 24.53 -13.44 12.06
N ARG A 443 25.51 -12.89 12.79
CA ARG A 443 26.48 -11.92 12.25
C ARG A 443 27.34 -12.54 11.16
N ILE A 444 27.92 -13.72 11.40
CA ILE A 444 28.77 -14.38 10.41
C ILE A 444 27.98 -14.72 9.15
N ARG A 445 26.72 -15.15 9.30
CA ARG A 445 25.82 -15.36 8.16
C ARG A 445 25.62 -14.07 7.36
N ASP A 446 25.34 -12.95 8.02
CA ASP A 446 25.09 -11.66 7.34
C ASP A 446 26.35 -11.11 6.66
N GLU A 447 27.53 -11.31 7.25
CA GLU A 447 28.83 -11.04 6.63
C GLU A 447 29.01 -11.87 5.35
N MET A 448 28.71 -13.18 5.41
CA MET A 448 28.79 -14.06 4.24
C MET A 448 27.82 -13.65 3.11
N VAL A 449 26.63 -13.12 3.45
CA VAL A 449 25.72 -12.52 2.46
C VAL A 449 26.30 -11.25 1.85
N GLY A 450 26.91 -10.39 2.66
CA GLY A 450 27.58 -9.17 2.18
C GLY A 450 28.80 -9.47 1.29
N GLU A 451 29.49 -10.57 1.55
CA GLU A 451 30.60 -11.09 0.74
C GLU A 451 30.13 -11.87 -0.51
N PHE A 452 28.81 -11.99 -0.74
CA PHE A 452 28.19 -12.80 -1.80
C PHE A 452 28.55 -14.29 -1.77
N SER A 453 29.06 -14.80 -0.64
CA SER A 453 29.34 -16.22 -0.42
C SER A 453 28.12 -17.02 0.05
N LEU A 454 27.01 -16.34 0.35
CA LEU A 454 25.74 -16.92 0.72
C LEU A 454 24.57 -16.10 0.12
N PRO A 455 23.50 -16.72 -0.40
CA PRO A 455 22.34 -15.97 -0.88
C PRO A 455 21.59 -15.31 0.29
N ALA A 456 21.02 -14.12 0.03
CA ALA A 456 20.27 -13.36 1.04
C ALA A 456 19.04 -14.11 1.58
N THR A 457 18.58 -15.15 0.90
CA THR A 457 17.46 -16.01 1.27
C THR A 457 17.83 -17.18 2.19
N ALA A 458 19.11 -17.43 2.46
CA ALA A 458 19.57 -18.50 3.34
C ALA A 458 19.08 -18.30 4.78
N LEU A 459 18.53 -19.36 5.40
CA LEU A 459 18.03 -19.33 6.78
C LEU A 459 19.15 -19.08 7.80
N TYR A 460 18.81 -18.60 9.00
CA TYR A 460 19.80 -18.43 10.06
C TYR A 460 20.36 -19.79 10.52
N PRO A 461 21.66 -19.89 10.85
CA PRO A 461 22.29 -21.17 11.19
C PRO A 461 21.71 -21.83 12.45
N LEU A 462 21.13 -21.06 13.37
CA LEU A 462 20.61 -21.55 14.63
C LEU A 462 19.36 -20.75 15.03
N ASP A 463 18.18 -21.28 14.73
CA ASP A 463 16.89 -20.66 15.04
C ASP A 463 16.39 -21.05 16.44
N VAL A 464 15.68 -20.14 17.13
CA VAL A 464 15.28 -20.30 18.53
C VAL A 464 13.78 -20.57 18.65
N HIS A 465 13.43 -21.73 19.19
CA HIS A 465 12.05 -22.10 19.48
C HIS A 465 11.69 -21.75 20.93
N TYR A 466 10.56 -21.04 21.14
CA TYR A 466 10.08 -20.60 22.46
C TYR A 466 8.84 -21.38 22.92
N ARG A 467 8.71 -21.61 24.22
CA ARG A 467 7.45 -22.00 24.87
C ARG A 467 6.69 -20.74 25.28
N ASN A 468 5.47 -20.56 24.77
CA ASN A 468 4.54 -19.47 25.11
C ASN A 468 5.15 -18.05 25.05
N GLY A 469 6.12 -17.83 24.16
CA GLY A 469 6.69 -16.51 23.86
C GLY A 469 7.67 -15.92 24.88
N SER A 470 8.03 -16.62 25.96
CA SER A 470 8.87 -16.05 27.04
C SER A 470 10.12 -16.87 27.40
N ARG A 471 10.13 -18.19 27.20
CA ARG A 471 11.27 -19.07 27.55
C ARG A 471 11.73 -19.88 26.34
N VAL A 472 13.04 -19.87 26.06
CA VAL A 472 13.65 -20.74 25.04
C VAL A 472 13.40 -22.19 25.42
N LEU A 473 12.90 -22.97 24.47
CA LEU A 473 12.62 -24.41 24.58
C LEU A 473 13.72 -25.22 23.91
N SER A 474 14.11 -24.84 22.68
CA SER A 474 15.10 -25.55 21.88
C SER A 474 15.70 -24.63 20.81
N TYR A 475 16.78 -25.08 20.19
CA TYR A 475 17.41 -24.47 19.02
C TYR A 475 17.36 -25.44 17.84
N ARG A 476 17.16 -24.91 16.63
CA ARG A 476 17.04 -25.70 15.40
C ARG A 476 18.06 -25.25 14.36
N VAL A 477 18.67 -26.20 13.67
CA VAL A 477 19.55 -25.94 12.52
C VAL A 477 18.81 -26.26 11.22
N PRO A 478 19.11 -25.56 10.10
CA PRO A 478 18.53 -25.90 8.79
C PRO A 478 18.84 -27.35 8.37
N PRO A 479 17.98 -28.02 7.58
CA PRO A 479 18.17 -29.41 7.14
C PRO A 479 19.52 -29.65 6.46
N GLU A 480 20.05 -28.66 5.74
CA GLU A 480 21.33 -28.74 5.04
C GLU A 480 22.51 -28.96 6.01
N PHE A 481 22.41 -28.43 7.23
CA PHE A 481 23.41 -28.67 8.28
C PHE A 481 23.34 -30.12 8.78
N VAL A 482 22.12 -30.66 8.89
CA VAL A 482 21.93 -32.08 9.23
C VAL A 482 22.55 -32.94 8.13
N GLU A 483 22.21 -32.70 6.87
CA GLU A 483 22.77 -33.44 5.72
C GLU A 483 24.30 -33.35 5.63
N ARG A 484 24.86 -32.15 5.79
CA ARG A 484 26.30 -31.92 5.69
C ARG A 484 27.09 -32.53 6.84
N LEU A 485 26.54 -32.55 8.05
CA LEU A 485 27.22 -33.00 9.27
C LEU A 485 26.94 -34.46 9.62
N HIS A 486 25.79 -35.03 9.23
CA HIS A 486 25.54 -36.48 9.29
C HIS A 486 26.25 -37.25 8.16
N GLY A 487 26.52 -36.61 7.02
CA GLY A 487 27.15 -37.23 5.85
C GLY A 487 28.63 -37.60 5.99
N ARG A 488 29.22 -37.63 7.19
CA ARG A 488 30.62 -38.06 7.46
C ARG A 488 30.68 -39.26 8.42
N GLY A 489 29.90 -40.29 8.12
CA GLY A 489 29.89 -41.57 8.84
C GLY A 489 30.18 -42.79 7.97
N ALA A 490 30.84 -42.64 6.82
CA ALA A 490 31.22 -43.75 5.94
C ALA A 490 32.46 -43.42 5.09
N ASP A 491 33.57 -43.08 5.74
CA ASP A 491 34.91 -43.25 5.15
C ASP A 491 35.94 -43.36 6.29
N THR A 492 35.97 -44.56 6.85
CA THR A 492 37.15 -45.14 7.51
C THR A 492 37.31 -46.56 7.00
N ALA A 493 38.08 -46.71 5.93
CA ALA A 493 38.88 -47.89 5.63
C ALA A 493 40.06 -47.45 4.75
#